data_AF-A0A970PLZ5-F1
#
_entry.id   AF-A0A970PLZ5-F1
#
_cell.length_a   1.000
_cell.length_b   1.000
_cell.length_c   1.000
_cell.angle_alpha   90.00
_cell.angle_beta   90.00
_cell.angle_gamma   90.00
#
_symmetry.space_group_name_H-M   'P 1'
#
loop_
_entity.id
_entity.type
_entity.pdbx_description
1 polymer ?
#
loop_
_entity_poly.entity_id
_entity_poly.type
_entity_poly.pdbx_seq_one_letter_code
_entity_poly.pdbx_strand_id
1 'polypeptide(L)'
;MITDYQAKYFAYELSRKGGAGVERVGRALFDACVDLNPHQIEASLFSLRSPISKGVLLADEVGLGKTIEAGLTMCQYWAEKKRRI
;
A
#
# COMPACT_ATOMS: atom_id res chain seq x y z
N MET A 1 -21.36 -27.22 1.40
CA MET A 1 -21.12 -27.26 -0.07
C MET A 1 -21.20 -25.83 -0.56
N ILE A 2 -20.14 -25.32 -1.17
CA ILE A 2 -20.09 -23.94 -1.68
C ILE A 2 -20.72 -23.91 -3.07
N THR A 3 -21.59 -22.94 -3.36
CA THR A 3 -22.24 -22.82 -4.67
C THR A 3 -21.25 -22.31 -5.73
N ASP A 4 -21.54 -22.53 -7.02
CA ASP A 4 -20.71 -21.99 -8.11
C ASP A 4 -20.53 -20.47 -8.01
N TYR A 5 -21.56 -19.76 -7.55
CA TYR A 5 -21.49 -18.32 -7.28
C TYR A 5 -20.47 -17.99 -6.18
N GLN A 6 -20.51 -18.73 -5.06
CA GLN A 6 -19.57 -18.55 -3.97
C GLN A 6 -18.14 -18.91 -4.37
N ALA A 7 -17.94 -19.98 -5.14
CA ALA A 7 -16.64 -20.34 -5.68
C ALA A 7 -16.05 -19.24 -6.57
N LYS A 8 -16.88 -18.63 -7.44
CA LYS A 8 -16.49 -17.49 -8.27
C LYS A 8 -16.14 -16.25 -7.46
N TYR A 9 -16.92 -15.97 -6.40
CA TYR A 9 -16.66 -14.88 -5.47
C TYR A 9 -15.32 -15.06 -4.73
N PHE A 10 -15.07 -16.25 -4.17
CA PHE A 10 -13.81 -16.54 -3.46
C PHE A 10 -12.60 -16.53 -4.40
N ALA A 11 -12.74 -17.04 -5.63
CA ALA A 11 -11.68 -16.93 -6.63
C ALA A 11 -11.37 -15.47 -7.01
N TYR A 12 -12.41 -14.62 -7.10
CA TYR A 12 -12.24 -13.18 -7.32
C TYR A 12 -11.55 -12.49 -6.13
N GLU A 13 -11.96 -12.78 -4.90
CA GLU A 13 -11.30 -12.30 -3.67
C GLU A 13 -9.82 -12.68 -3.62
N LEU A 14 -9.48 -13.94 -3.91
CA LEU A 14 -8.10 -14.44 -3.91
C LEU A 14 -7.24 -13.85 -5.05
N SER A 15 -7.87 -13.44 -6.16
CA SER A 15 -7.17 -12.87 -7.32
C SER A 15 -7.14 -11.34 -7.33
N ARG A 16 -7.88 -10.67 -6.45
CA ARG A 16 -7.84 -9.21 -6.29
C ARG A 16 -6.43 -8.76 -5.94
N LYS A 17 -5.81 -7.98 -6.84
CA LYS A 17 -4.55 -7.29 -6.57
C LYS A 17 -4.82 -5.99 -5.80
N GLY A 18 -4.88 -6.10 -4.47
CA GLY A 18 -4.98 -4.96 -3.57
C GLY A 18 -6.34 -4.24 -3.60
N GLY A 19 -6.73 -3.67 -2.47
CA GLY A 19 -7.91 -2.82 -2.34
C GLY A 19 -7.62 -1.33 -2.57
N ALA A 20 -8.55 -0.48 -2.13
CA ALA A 20 -8.35 0.97 -2.07
C ALA A 20 -7.99 1.40 -0.64
N GLY A 21 -7.29 2.52 -0.49
CA GLY A 21 -6.89 3.00 0.84
C GLY A 21 -5.99 1.98 1.55
N VAL A 22 -6.25 1.73 2.84
CA VAL A 22 -5.42 0.87 3.71
C VAL A 22 -5.27 -0.55 3.16
N GLU A 23 -6.33 -1.10 2.53
CA GLU A 23 -6.28 -2.44 1.91
C GLU A 23 -5.23 -2.54 0.80
N ARG A 24 -4.84 -1.41 0.21
CA ARG A 24 -3.80 -1.37 -0.81
C ARG A 24 -2.43 -1.69 -0.20
N VAL A 25 -2.11 -1.08 0.94
CA VAL A 25 -0.81 -1.21 1.62
C VAL A 25 -0.73 -2.41 2.56
N GLY A 26 -1.84 -3.11 2.81
CA GLY A 26 -1.89 -4.23 3.77
C GLY A 26 -0.77 -5.27 3.61
N ARG A 27 -0.36 -5.57 2.37
CA ARG A 27 0.73 -6.52 2.11
C ARG A 27 2.11 -5.95 2.49
N ALA A 28 2.39 -4.70 2.14
CA ALA A 28 3.64 -4.04 2.50
C ALA A 28 3.74 -3.76 4.01
N LEU A 29 2.61 -3.50 4.68
CA LEU A 29 2.54 -3.32 6.13
C LEU A 29 2.80 -4.64 6.87
N PHE A 30 2.25 -5.75 6.38
CA PHE A 30 2.43 -7.06 7.02
C PHE A 30 3.90 -7.54 7.00
N ASP A 31 4.62 -7.26 5.91
CA ASP A 31 6.03 -7.63 5.76
C ASP A 31 7.00 -6.59 6.38
N ALA A 32 6.49 -5.47 6.91
CA ALA A 32 7.34 -4.42 7.46
C ALA A 32 8.05 -4.89 8.73
N CYS A 33 9.38 -4.78 8.74
CA CYS A 33 10.22 -5.10 9.92
C CYS A 33 10.41 -3.89 10.87
N VAL A 34 9.58 -2.87 10.73
CA VAL A 34 9.65 -1.61 11.49
C VAL A 34 8.32 -1.35 12.16
N ASP A 35 8.33 -0.78 13.36
CA ASP A 35 7.12 -0.32 14.02
C ASP A 35 6.58 0.92 13.30
N LEU A 36 5.36 0.80 12.78
CA LEU A 36 4.74 1.85 11.98
C LEU A 36 3.75 2.66 12.81
N ASN A 37 3.85 3.98 12.70
CA ASN A 37 2.87 4.89 13.28
C ASN A 37 1.73 5.17 12.30
N PRO A 38 0.51 5.48 12.79
CA PRO A 38 -0.65 5.76 11.93
C PRO A 38 -0.40 6.84 10.87
N HIS A 39 0.29 7.93 11.22
CA HIS A 39 0.58 9.02 10.27
C HIS A 39 1.48 8.57 9.11
N GLN A 40 2.39 7.60 9.36
CA GLN A 40 3.28 7.09 8.32
C GLN A 40 2.53 6.25 7.29
N ILE A 41 1.51 5.51 7.75
CA ILE A 41 0.59 4.77 6.88
C ILE A 41 -0.22 5.75 6.04
N GLU A 42 -0.73 6.82 6.64
CA GLU A 42 -1.50 7.86 5.95
C GLU A 42 -0.66 8.60 4.89
N ALA A 43 0.60 8.93 5.20
CA ALA A 43 1.52 9.56 4.26
C ALA A 43 1.81 8.67 3.05
N SER A 44 2.05 7.37 3.28
CA SER A 44 2.22 6.40 2.19
C SER A 44 0.94 6.26 1.36
N LEU A 45 -0.22 6.20 2.00
CA LEU A 45 -1.51 6.18 1.29
C LEU A 45 -1.73 7.42 0.45
N PHE A 46 -1.35 8.59 0.94
CA PHE A 46 -1.41 9.84 0.20
C PHE A 46 -0.50 9.80 -1.03
N SER A 47 0.74 9.35 -0.87
CA SER A 47 1.70 9.14 -1.97
C SER A 47 1.18 8.19 -3.04
N LEU A 48 0.49 7.14 -2.63
CA LEU A 48 -0.09 6.15 -3.53
C LEU A 48 -1.37 6.64 -4.24
N ARG A 49 -2.01 7.72 -3.79
CA ARG A 49 -3.24 8.24 -4.41
C ARG A 49 -2.93 8.96 -5.73
N SER A 50 -3.70 8.58 -6.75
CA SER A 50 -3.83 9.18 -8.09
C SER A 50 -2.60 9.12 -9.02
N PRO A 51 -2.77 8.61 -10.26
CA PRO A 51 -1.74 8.59 -11.29
C PRO A 51 -1.45 9.95 -11.93
N ILE A 52 -2.17 11.01 -11.56
CA ILE A 52 -1.97 12.37 -12.09
C ILE A 52 -0.96 13.16 -11.24
N SER A 53 -0.76 12.72 -10.00
CA SER A 53 0.31 13.24 -9.15
C SER A 53 1.66 12.96 -9.80
N LYS A 54 2.42 14.02 -10.13
CA LYS A 54 3.80 13.90 -10.61
C LYS A 54 4.78 13.50 -9.50
N GLY A 55 4.28 13.25 -8.29
CA GLY A 55 5.06 12.96 -7.10
C GLY A 55 4.48 13.68 -5.89
N VAL A 56 4.91 13.25 -4.71
CA VAL A 56 4.52 13.81 -3.41
C VAL A 56 5.77 14.31 -2.70
N LEU A 57 5.65 15.47 -2.03
CA LEU A 57 6.67 16.00 -1.13
C LEU A 57 6.26 15.67 0.32
N LEU A 58 7.03 14.81 0.98
CA LEU A 58 6.89 14.54 2.42
C LEU A 58 7.67 15.60 3.19
N ALA A 59 6.96 16.44 3.93
CA ALA A 59 7.49 17.67 4.54
C ALA A 59 7.29 17.71 6.06
N ASP A 60 7.24 16.54 6.70
CA ASP A 60 7.10 16.40 8.14
C ASP A 60 8.33 16.88 8.92
N GLU A 61 8.21 16.98 10.24
CA GLU A 61 9.32 17.37 11.12
C GLU A 61 10.51 16.39 11.04
N VAL A 62 11.70 16.86 11.44
CA VAL A 62 12.89 16.01 11.52
C VAL A 62 12.64 14.92 12.57
N GLY A 63 12.92 13.66 12.20
CA GLY A 63 12.69 12.51 13.08
C GLY A 63 11.31 11.85 12.96
N LEU A 64 10.36 12.45 12.23
CA LEU A 64 8.99 11.91 12.14
C LEU A 64 8.84 10.64 11.26
N GLY A 65 9.89 10.30 10.50
CA GLY A 65 9.95 9.04 9.74
C GLY A 65 9.71 9.14 8.24
N LYS A 66 9.98 10.29 7.60
CA LYS A 66 9.90 10.46 6.13
C LYS A 66 10.57 9.35 5.30
N THR A 67 11.70 8.81 5.79
CA THR A 67 12.38 7.67 5.13
C THR A 67 11.56 6.38 5.20
N ILE A 68 10.87 6.14 6.32
CA ILE A 68 9.98 4.99 6.52
C ILE A 68 8.78 5.12 5.56
N GLU A 69 8.17 6.30 5.48
CA GLU A 69 7.04 6.60 4.59
C GLU A 69 7.36 6.41 3.11
N ALA A 70 8.55 6.88 2.68
CA ALA A 70 9.06 6.65 1.34
C ALA A 70 9.31 5.15 1.08
N GLY A 71 9.93 4.45 2.05
CA GLY A 71 10.17 3.02 1.99
C GLY A 71 8.87 2.20 1.83
N LEU A 72 7.86 2.49 2.64
CA LEU A 72 6.53 1.87 2.53
C LEU A 72 5.92 2.06 1.14
N THR A 73 6.01 3.27 0.62
CA THR A 73 5.51 3.61 -0.72
C THR A 73 6.24 2.76 -1.77
N MET A 74 7.58 2.73 -1.75
CA MET A 74 8.38 1.96 -2.69
C MET A 74 8.11 0.45 -2.62
N CYS A 75 8.05 -0.11 -1.41
CA CYS A 75 7.71 -1.51 -1.17
C CYS A 75 6.34 -1.85 -1.76
N GLN A 76 5.36 -0.95 -1.61
CA GLN A 76 4.04 -1.12 -2.20
C GLN A 76 4.07 -1.10 -3.73
N TYR A 77 4.78 -0.15 -4.35
CA TYR A 77 4.97 -0.14 -5.81
C TYR A 77 5.63 -1.45 -6.30
N TRP A 78 6.62 -1.96 -5.55
CA TRP A 78 7.29 -3.22 -5.85
C TRP A 78 6.36 -4.44 -5.73
N ALA A 79 5.52 -4.48 -4.69
CA ALA A 79 4.48 -5.49 -4.47
C ALA A 79 3.42 -5.47 -5.60
N GLU A 80 3.11 -4.30 -6.13
CA GLU A 80 2.26 -4.09 -7.31
C GLU A 80 2.96 -4.39 -8.65
N LYS A 81 4.21 -4.87 -8.62
CA LYS A 81 5.06 -5.14 -9.78
C LYS A 81 5.40 -3.91 -10.63
N LYS A 82 5.32 -2.70 -10.07
CA LYS A 82 5.78 -1.47 -10.71
C LYS A 82 7.28 -1.30 -10.41
N ARG A 83 8.13 -1.66 -11.37
CA ARG A 83 9.58 -1.78 -11.18
C ARG A 83 10.39 -0.54 -11.58
N ARG A 84 9.76 0.42 -12.27
CA ARG A 84 10.36 1.72 -12.58
C ARG A 84 9.93 2.70 -11.49
N ILE A 85 10.78 2.84 -10.48
CA ILE A 85 10.60 3.71 -9.31
C ILE A 85 11.78 4.68 -9.29
#